data_AF-A0A5E4JZS1-F1
#
_entry.id   AF-A0A5E4JZS1-F1
#
_cell.length_a   1.000
_cell.length_b   1.000
_cell.length_c   1.000
_cell.angle_alpha   90.00
_cell.angle_beta   90.00
_cell.angle_gamma   90.00
#
_symmetry.space_group_name_H-M   'P 1'
#
loop_
_entity.id
_entity.type
_entity.pdbx_description
1 polymer ?
#
loop_
_entity_poly.entity_id
_entity_poly.type
_entity_poly.pdbx_seq_one_letter_code
_entity_poly.pdbx_strand_id
1 'polypeptide(L)'
;MIKCDKHRKDHVGGCMWCGKRLCEFCVAKREGAKLYCDRCVGMLGNIRREPLPNVGRQPLPSVGRRFVMKNGYLEMDGEMHGRV
;
A
#
# COMPACT_ATOMS: atom_id res chain seq x y z
N MET A 1 10.24 27.61 -10.32
CA MET A 1 9.76 26.57 -11.25
C MET A 1 10.43 25.25 -10.92
N ILE A 2 9.65 24.22 -10.57
CA ILE A 2 10.20 22.89 -10.26
C ILE A 2 10.58 22.25 -11.59
N LYS A 3 11.84 21.82 -11.71
CA LYS A 3 12.40 21.21 -12.93
C LYS A 3 12.69 19.74 -12.69
N CYS A 4 12.63 18.92 -13.73
CA CYS A 4 13.02 17.52 -13.62
C CYS A 4 14.54 17.40 -13.44
N ASP A 5 14.97 16.36 -12.71
CA ASP A 5 16.40 16.20 -12.35
C ASP A 5 17.29 15.84 -13.56
N LYS A 6 16.74 15.23 -14.62
CA LYS A 6 17.50 14.75 -15.77
C LYS A 6 17.58 15.77 -16.92
N HIS A 7 16.43 16.25 -17.37
CA HIS A 7 16.31 17.10 -18.56
C HIS A 7 16.11 18.59 -18.24
N ARG A 8 15.98 18.96 -16.95
CA ARG A 8 15.71 20.34 -16.48
C ARG A 8 14.50 21.04 -17.14
N LYS A 9 13.59 20.26 -17.73
CA LYS A 9 12.29 20.69 -18.26
C LYS A 9 11.26 20.78 -17.14
N ASP A 10 10.08 21.32 -17.45
CA ASP A 10 8.94 21.40 -16.54
C ASP A 10 8.61 20.06 -15.89
N HIS A 11 8.46 20.12 -14.57
CA HIS A 11 8.11 18.98 -13.75
C HIS A 11 6.62 18.66 -13.89
N VAL A 12 6.33 17.41 -14.24
CA VAL A 12 4.96 16.90 -14.37
C VAL A 12 4.53 16.12 -13.13
N GLY A 13 5.47 15.44 -12.46
CA GLY A 13 5.21 14.72 -11.21
C GLY A 13 6.38 13.86 -10.76
N GLY A 14 6.24 13.24 -9.58
CA GLY A 14 7.26 12.37 -9.00
C GLY A 14 7.10 10.91 -9.39
N CYS A 15 8.20 10.18 -9.52
CA CYS A 15 8.16 8.72 -9.60
C CYS A 15 7.64 8.15 -8.27
N MET A 16 6.55 7.38 -8.31
CA MET A 16 5.95 6.80 -7.09
C MET A 16 6.89 5.84 -6.35
N TRP A 17 7.85 5.25 -7.05
CA TRP A 17 8.80 4.29 -6.46
C TRP A 17 10.05 4.96 -5.88
N CYS A 18 10.73 5.82 -6.66
CA CYS A 18 12.02 6.41 -6.26
C CYS A 18 11.94 7.91 -5.90
N GLY A 19 10.77 8.53 -5.98
CA GLY A 19 10.55 9.94 -5.61
C GLY A 19 11.18 10.97 -6.56
N LYS A 20 11.93 10.55 -7.59
CA LYS A 20 12.57 11.48 -8.54
C LYS A 20 11.55 12.33 -9.28
N ARG A 21 11.88 13.60 -9.52
CA ARG A 21 11.05 14.54 -10.29
C ARG A 21 11.15 14.22 -11.77
N LEU A 22 10.02 13.97 -12.40
CA LEU A 22 9.91 13.57 -13.80
C LEU A 22 9.32 14.72 -14.63
N CYS A 23 9.88 14.93 -15.82
CA CYS A 23 9.21 15.66 -16.90
C CYS A 23 8.45 14.67 -17.80
N GLU A 24 7.69 15.18 -18.77
CA GLU A 24 6.98 14.37 -19.77
C GLU A 24 7.85 13.28 -20.42
N PHE A 25 9.12 13.56 -20.70
CA PHE A 25 10.08 12.63 -21.30
C PHE A 25 10.67 11.60 -20.32
N CYS A 26 10.62 11.87 -19.02
CA CYS A 26 11.12 10.95 -18.00
C CYS A 26 10.07 9.94 -17.53
N VAL A 27 8.79 10.13 -17.91
CA VAL A 27 7.70 9.24 -17.55
C VAL A 27 7.70 8.04 -18.50
N ALA A 28 7.98 6.86 -17.98
CA ALA A 28 7.99 5.62 -18.75
C ALA A 28 6.68 4.82 -18.62
N LYS A 29 5.98 4.93 -17.49
CA LYS A 29 4.66 4.30 -17.30
C LYS A 29 3.75 5.20 -16.48
N ARG A 30 2.46 5.19 -16.80
CA ARG A 30 1.39 5.78 -15.99
C ARG A 30 0.38 4.71 -15.61
N GLU A 31 0.04 4.62 -14.33
CA GLU A 31 -1.09 3.82 -13.85
C GLU A 31 -2.03 4.71 -13.03
N GLY A 32 -3.08 5.21 -13.69
CA GLY A 32 -3.94 6.25 -13.13
C GLY A 32 -3.14 7.51 -12.82
N ALA A 33 -3.17 7.95 -11.56
CA ALA A 33 -2.42 9.11 -11.07
C ALA A 33 -0.94 8.81 -10.75
N LYS A 34 -0.51 7.54 -10.80
CA LYS A 34 0.86 7.15 -10.46
C LYS A 34 1.77 7.23 -11.67
N LEU A 35 2.91 7.93 -11.53
CA LEU A 35 3.95 8.05 -12.54
C LEU A 35 5.15 7.21 -12.14
N TYR A 36 5.80 6.57 -13.13
CA TYR A 36 7.01 5.79 -12.92
C TYR A 36 8.08 6.17 -13.94
N CYS A 37 9.33 6.24 -13.47
CA CYS A 37 10.48 6.47 -14.34
C CYS A 37 10.95 5.16 -14.98
N ASP A 38 11.67 5.28 -16.11
CA ASP A 38 12.20 4.16 -16.89
C ASP A 38 12.91 3.09 -16.04
N ARG A 39 13.82 3.52 -15.16
CA ARG A 39 14.54 2.63 -14.24
C ARG A 39 13.63 1.85 -13.30
N CYS A 40 12.53 2.44 -12.83
CA CYS A 40 11.60 1.79 -11.91
C CYS A 40 10.55 0.94 -12.63
N VAL A 41 10.22 1.27 -13.89
CA VAL A 41 9.28 0.49 -14.70
C VAL A 41 9.80 -0.92 -14.99
N GLY A 42 11.10 -1.06 -15.27
CA GLY A 42 11.71 -2.38 -15.45
C GLY A 42 11.58 -3.29 -14.23
N MET A 43 11.61 -2.73 -13.01
CA MET A 43 11.40 -3.51 -11.78
C MET A 43 9.94 -3.92 -11.59
N LEU A 44 8.99 -3.11 -12.07
CA LEU A 44 7.56 -3.43 -12.01
C LEU A 44 7.15 -4.52 -12.99
N GLY A 45 7.79 -4.60 -14.16
CA GLY A 45 7.49 -5.61 -15.19
C GLY A 45 7.83 -7.04 -14.78
N ASN A 46 8.82 -7.21 -13.89
CA ASN A 46 9.28 -8.53 -13.44
C ASN A 46 8.49 -9.06 -12.24
N ILE A 47 7.67 -8.23 -11.59
CA ILE A 47 6.73 -8.67 -10.58
C ILE A 47 5.53 -9.23 -11.34
N ARG A 48 5.65 -10.48 -11.80
CA ARG A 48 4.46 -11.25 -12.18
C ARG A 48 3.52 -11.15 -10.99
N ARG A 49 2.27 -10.77 -11.25
CA ARG A 49 1.18 -11.02 -10.31
C ARG A 49 1.04 -12.52 -10.20
N GLU A 50 1.94 -13.16 -9.45
CA GLU A 50 1.72 -14.52 -9.01
C GLU A 50 0.37 -14.46 -8.30
N PRO A 51 -0.60 -15.30 -8.70
CA PRO A 51 -1.79 -15.45 -7.88
C PRO A 51 -1.27 -15.71 -6.47
N LEU A 52 -1.71 -14.88 -5.51
CA LEU A 52 -1.38 -15.11 -4.11
C LEU A 52 -1.56 -16.62 -3.88
N PRO A 53 -0.57 -17.32 -3.29
CA PRO A 53 -0.79 -18.71 -2.92
C PRO A 53 -2.13 -18.71 -2.21
N ASN A 54 -3.03 -19.59 -2.64
CA ASN A 54 -4.37 -19.72 -2.07
C ASN A 54 -4.17 -20.00 -0.58
N VAL A 55 -4.05 -18.93 0.21
CA VAL A 55 -4.06 -18.91 1.65
C VAL A 55 -5.51 -19.25 1.94
N GLY A 56 -5.78 -20.55 1.86
CA GLY A 56 -7.08 -21.14 2.14
C GLY A 56 -7.55 -20.47 3.40
N ARG A 57 -8.65 -19.71 3.26
CA ARG A 57 -9.26 -18.84 4.28
C ARG A 57 -8.72 -19.19 5.66
N GLN A 58 -7.66 -18.52 6.09
CA GLN A 58 -7.27 -18.62 7.48
C GLN A 58 -8.48 -18.04 8.21
N PRO A 59 -9.23 -18.81 9.02
CA PRO A 59 -10.27 -18.20 9.82
C PRO A 59 -9.57 -17.10 10.61
N LEU A 60 -10.07 -15.86 10.51
CA LEU A 60 -9.59 -14.80 11.38
C LEU A 60 -9.58 -15.38 12.80
N PRO A 61 -8.51 -15.21 13.59
CA PRO A 61 -8.55 -15.63 14.97
C PRO A 61 -9.79 -14.98 15.56
N SER A 62 -10.77 -15.81 15.88
CA SER A 62 -12.02 -15.36 16.49
C SER A 62 -11.65 -15.01 17.91
N VAL A 63 -11.01 -13.85 18.08
CA VAL A 63 -10.90 -13.17 19.37
C VAL A 63 -12.29 -12.58 19.59
N GLY A 64 -13.25 -13.47 19.84
CA GLY A 64 -14.60 -13.12 20.21
C GLY A 64 -14.51 -12.40 21.54
N ARG A 65 -14.41 -11.07 21.50
CA ARG A 65 -14.63 -10.24 22.68
C ARG A 65 -16.07 -10.52 23.07
N ARG A 66 -16.26 -11.11 24.26
CA ARG A 66 -17.59 -11.34 24.81
C ARG A 66 -18.12 -9.99 25.26
N PHE A 67 -19.14 -9.50 24.57
CA PHE A 67 -19.88 -8.33 25.00
C PHE A 67 -21.10 -8.81 25.76
N VAL A 68 -21.35 -8.25 26.93
CA VAL A 68 -22.52 -8.54 27.74
C VAL A 68 -23.39 -7.28 27.77
N MET A 69 -24.68 -7.44 27.54
CA MET A 69 -25.62 -6.32 27.70
C MET A 69 -25.92 -6.14 29.18
N LYS A 70 -25.62 -4.96 29.73
CA LYS A 70 -25.97 -4.58 31.09
C LYS A 70 -26.65 -3.21 31.06
N ASN A 71 -27.86 -3.15 31.61
CA ASN A 71 -28.65 -1.91 31.72
C ASN A 71 -28.81 -1.13 30.40
N GLY A 72 -28.96 -1.83 29.27
CA GLY A 72 -29.14 -1.21 27.95
C GLY A 72 -27.86 -0.76 27.26
N TYR A 73 -26.68 -0.98 27.85
CA TYR A 73 -25.39 -0.68 27.25
C TYR A 73 -24.57 -1.96 27.02
N LEU A 74 -23.82 -2.01 25.91
CA LEU A 74 -22.88 -3.09 25.61
C LEU A 74 -21.58 -2.84 26.40
N GLU A 75 -21.28 -3.69 27.38
CA GLU A 75 -20.00 -3.69 28.08
C GLU A 75 -19.10 -4.82 27.57
N MET A 76 -17.79 -4.57 27.43
CA MET A 76 -16.80 -5.61 27.13
C MET A 76 -16.46 -6.36 28.41
N ASP A 77 -16.66 -7.69 28.43
CA ASP A 77 -16.19 -8.57 29.50
C ASP A 77 -14.68 -8.77 29.32
N GLY A 78 -13.89 -7.99 30.05
CA GLY A 78 -12.43 -8.01 29.99
C GLY A 78 -11.82 -8.78 31.15
N GLU A 79 -11.31 -9.99 30.91
CA GLU A 79 -9.96 -10.42 31.36
C GLU A 79 -9.64 -11.85 30.89
N MET A 80 -8.68 -11.98 29.98
CA MET A 80 -7.82 -13.17 29.90
C MET A 80 -6.41 -12.70 30.27
N HIS A 81 -6.06 -12.77 31.56
CA HIS A 81 -4.66 -12.75 31.98
C HIS A 81 -3.97 -14.01 31.47
N GLY A 82 -3.30 -13.89 30.33
CA GLY A 82 -2.23 -14.82 29.97
C GLY A 82 -1.06 -14.61 30.93
N ARG A 83 -0.84 -15.55 31.87
CA ARG A 83 0.47 -15.74 32.49
C ARG A 83 1.28 -16.68 31.61
N VAL A 84 2.48 -16.20 31.28
CA VAL A 84 3.63 -16.95 30.75
C VAL A 84 4.03 -18.03 31.74
#